data_AF-A0AB39P116-F1
#
_entry.id   AF-A0AB39P116-F1
#
_cell.length_a   1.000
_cell.length_b   1.000
_cell.length_c   1.000
_cell.angle_alpha   90.00
_cell.angle_beta   90.00
_cell.angle_gamma   90.00
#
_symmetry.space_group_name_H-M   'P 1'
#
loop_
_entity.id
_entity.type
_entity.pdbx_description
1 polymer ?
#
loop_
_entity_poly.entity_id
_entity_poly.type
_entity_poly.pdbx_seq_one_letter_code
_entity_poly.pdbx_strand_id
1 'polypeptide(L)'
;MRRRKADESGAGRTKLAVTLLVLTALLLVSAMAGLAIGSVQVPPGQVWGIVTHALGAGWQHPDWSRARETIVVDVRAPRVLLGAVTGAGLAVIGTALQALLRNPLAEPYLLGVSSGASLGAVSVIVFGVTLFGPVSLSVAAFMGALGALLLVYATARTGGRITSSRLVLSGVAIAAVLTALLDLLLLTTDRGNEARAVLAWTLGGLGGVNWGTLWLPSTALLLGVGVLLAQARNLNLLLAGEEAATRDPHPTTPGRGLRSRGGSRHPSTHRRPAGDLPPRGVTFVSHSGGASPSVAFPARRPVTLSENLVAAARTVRGELSGS
;
A
#
# COMPACT_ATOMS: atom_id res chain seq x y z
N MET A 1 -0.76 -23.22 37.42
CA MET A 1 -0.06 -22.55 36.29
C MET A 1 -0.43 -23.10 34.90
N ARG A 2 -0.53 -24.43 34.66
CA ARG A 2 -0.93 -25.00 33.35
C ARG A 2 -2.36 -24.66 32.88
N ARG A 3 -3.34 -24.52 33.77
CA ARG A 3 -4.74 -24.19 33.39
C ARG A 3 -4.93 -22.76 32.85
N ARG A 4 -4.10 -21.80 33.27
CA ARG A 4 -4.21 -20.39 32.85
C ARG A 4 -3.76 -20.15 31.39
N LYS A 5 -2.73 -20.89 30.93
CA LYS A 5 -2.27 -20.85 29.52
C LYS A 5 -3.29 -21.44 28.54
N ALA A 6 -4.07 -22.43 28.97
CA ALA A 6 -5.10 -23.05 28.12
C ALA A 6 -6.26 -22.07 27.85
N ASP A 7 -6.73 -21.34 28.87
CA ASP A 7 -7.78 -20.32 28.72
C ASP A 7 -7.37 -19.13 27.85
N GLU A 8 -6.13 -18.63 28.01
CA GLU A 8 -5.62 -17.51 27.20
C GLU A 8 -5.48 -17.89 25.71
N SER A 9 -5.10 -19.15 25.42
CA SER A 9 -4.98 -19.66 24.06
C SER A 9 -6.34 -19.90 23.37
N GLY A 10 -7.37 -20.28 24.13
CA GLY A 10 -8.74 -20.46 23.62
C GLY A 10 -9.40 -19.13 23.26
N ALA A 11 -9.26 -18.13 24.14
CA ALA A 11 -9.84 -16.79 23.93
C ALA A 11 -9.27 -16.09 22.69
N GLY A 12 -7.98 -16.27 22.38
CA GLY A 12 -7.34 -15.72 21.18
C GLY A 12 -7.87 -16.34 19.88
N ARG A 13 -8.09 -17.66 19.86
CA ARG A 13 -8.61 -18.38 18.68
C ARG A 13 -10.07 -18.02 18.40
N THR A 14 -10.89 -17.88 19.44
CA THR A 14 -12.29 -17.43 19.28
C THR A 14 -12.36 -16.01 18.75
N LYS A 15 -11.55 -15.08 19.27
CA LYS A 15 -11.49 -13.70 18.76
C LYS A 15 -11.10 -13.66 17.28
N LEU A 16 -10.06 -14.39 16.89
CA LEU A 16 -9.63 -14.47 15.50
C LEU A 16 -10.70 -15.08 14.58
N ALA A 17 -11.35 -16.17 15.00
CA ALA A 17 -12.42 -16.79 14.23
C ALA A 17 -13.61 -15.83 14.02
N VAL A 18 -14.01 -15.10 15.07
CA VAL A 18 -15.05 -14.06 14.97
C VAL A 18 -14.63 -12.94 14.03
N THR A 19 -13.39 -12.45 14.14
CA THR A 19 -12.88 -11.41 13.22
C THR A 19 -12.89 -11.88 11.77
N LEU A 20 -12.42 -13.09 11.48
CA LEU A 20 -12.44 -13.66 10.13
C LEU A 20 -13.86 -13.83 9.60
N LEU A 21 -14.80 -14.27 10.44
CA LEU A 21 -16.20 -14.42 10.06
C LEU A 21 -16.83 -13.06 9.71
N VAL A 22 -16.59 -12.03 10.53
CA VAL A 22 -17.08 -10.66 10.28
C VAL A 22 -16.48 -10.09 8.99
N LEU A 23 -15.17 -10.23 8.77
CA LEU A 23 -14.51 -9.75 7.56
C LEU A 23 -15.01 -10.48 6.31
N THR A 24 -15.25 -11.79 6.41
CA THR A 24 -15.82 -12.58 5.31
C THR A 24 -17.25 -12.13 4.98
N ALA A 25 -18.09 -11.92 6.01
CA ALA A 25 -19.44 -11.40 5.81
C ALA A 25 -19.43 -10.01 5.17
N LEU A 26 -18.56 -9.10 5.63
CA LEU A 26 -18.40 -7.76 5.05
C LEU A 26 -17.93 -7.82 3.59
N LEU A 27 -17.00 -8.72 3.25
CA LEU A 27 -16.55 -8.93 1.88
C LEU A 27 -17.70 -9.38 0.97
N LEU A 28 -18.51 -10.35 1.42
CA LEU A 28 -19.66 -10.84 0.66
C LEU A 28 -20.74 -9.76 0.48
N VAL A 29 -21.04 -8.98 1.52
CA VAL A 29 -21.98 -7.85 1.43
C VAL A 29 -21.46 -6.79 0.47
N SER A 30 -20.17 -6.45 0.55
CA SER A 30 -19.52 -5.50 -0.37
C SER A 30 -19.56 -6.00 -1.82
N ALA A 31 -19.30 -7.29 -2.05
CA ALA A 31 -19.37 -7.89 -3.38
C ALA A 31 -20.80 -7.85 -3.95
N MET A 32 -21.80 -8.23 -3.15
CA MET A 32 -23.21 -8.13 -3.55
C MET A 32 -23.64 -6.69 -3.84
N ALA A 33 -23.20 -5.74 -3.02
CA ALA A 33 -23.44 -4.32 -3.27
C ALA A 33 -22.79 -3.86 -4.59
N GLY A 34 -21.55 -4.29 -4.87
CA GLY A 34 -20.86 -4.00 -6.13
C GLY A 34 -21.54 -4.59 -7.37
N LEU A 35 -22.25 -5.72 -7.22
CA LEU A 35 -23.06 -6.31 -8.28
C LEU A 35 -24.40 -5.60 -8.46
N ALA A 36 -25.01 -5.08 -7.40
CA ALA A 36 -26.30 -4.41 -7.45
C ALA A 36 -26.21 -2.93 -7.88
N ILE A 37 -25.20 -2.22 -7.40
CA ILE A 37 -25.02 -0.78 -7.63
C ILE A 37 -24.32 -0.55 -8.97
N GLY A 38 -24.94 0.22 -9.86
CA GLY A 38 -24.34 0.62 -11.12
C GLY A 38 -25.25 1.54 -11.94
N SER A 39 -24.82 1.87 -13.16
CA SER A 39 -25.57 2.77 -14.07
C SER A 39 -26.98 2.28 -14.40
N VAL A 40 -27.19 0.96 -14.37
CA VAL A 40 -28.49 0.32 -14.51
C VAL A 40 -28.91 -0.24 -13.15
N GLN A 41 -30.02 0.23 -12.59
CA GLN A 41 -30.51 -0.31 -11.33
C GLN A 41 -31.05 -1.74 -11.53
N VAL A 42 -30.49 -2.68 -10.79
CA VAL A 42 -30.96 -4.08 -10.75
C VAL A 42 -31.38 -4.37 -9.30
N PRO A 43 -32.64 -4.78 -9.06
CA PRO A 43 -33.10 -5.12 -7.72
C PRO A 43 -32.20 -6.18 -7.07
N PRO A 44 -31.80 -6.04 -5.79
CA PRO A 44 -30.90 -6.99 -5.15
C PRO A 44 -31.37 -8.45 -5.19
N GLY A 45 -32.69 -8.68 -5.13
CA GLY A 45 -33.28 -10.02 -5.28
C GLY A 45 -32.98 -10.65 -6.65
N GLN A 46 -33.03 -9.86 -7.73
CA GLN A 46 -32.68 -10.33 -9.08
C GLN A 46 -31.18 -10.55 -9.22
N VAL A 47 -30.33 -9.75 -8.56
CA VAL A 47 -28.88 -9.98 -8.56
C VAL A 47 -28.54 -11.35 -7.97
N TRP A 48 -29.16 -11.70 -6.84
CA TRP A 48 -28.98 -13.02 -6.23
C TRP A 48 -29.46 -14.14 -7.15
N GLY A 49 -30.62 -13.98 -7.78
CA GLY A 49 -31.15 -14.90 -8.78
C GLY A 49 -30.19 -15.09 -9.96
N ILE A 50 -29.68 -14.00 -10.54
CA ILE A 50 -28.71 -14.02 -11.64
C ILE A 50 -27.41 -14.74 -11.23
N VAL A 51 -26.86 -14.43 -10.06
CA VAL A 51 -25.61 -15.06 -9.59
C VAL A 51 -25.80 -16.56 -9.37
N THR A 52 -26.88 -16.97 -8.72
CA THR A 52 -27.17 -18.39 -8.48
C THR A 52 -27.47 -19.14 -9.78
N HIS A 53 -28.16 -18.50 -10.74
CA HIS A 53 -28.37 -19.03 -12.08
C HIS A 53 -27.05 -19.21 -12.84
N ALA A 54 -26.19 -18.20 -12.83
CA ALA A 54 -24.86 -18.26 -13.46
C ALA A 54 -23.94 -19.33 -12.86
N LEU A 55 -24.09 -19.63 -11.56
CA LEU A 55 -23.39 -20.73 -10.90
C LEU A 55 -24.00 -22.12 -11.19
N GLY A 56 -25.03 -22.19 -12.04
CA GLY A 56 -25.69 -23.45 -12.42
C GLY A 56 -26.64 -24.00 -11.36
N ALA A 57 -26.99 -23.20 -10.36
CA ALA A 57 -27.76 -23.68 -9.23
C ALA A 57 -29.25 -23.89 -9.60
N GLY A 58 -29.81 -23.13 -10.54
CA GLY A 58 -31.18 -23.34 -11.06
C GLY A 58 -32.34 -23.15 -10.06
N TRP A 59 -32.17 -22.33 -9.01
CA TRP A 59 -33.12 -22.23 -7.89
C TRP A 59 -34.36 -21.39 -8.23
N GLN A 60 -34.28 -20.59 -9.31
CA GLN A 60 -35.30 -19.62 -9.68
C GLN A 60 -35.51 -19.64 -11.20
N HIS A 61 -36.78 -19.53 -11.62
CA HIS A 61 -37.09 -19.24 -13.01
C HIS A 61 -36.68 -17.80 -13.32
N PRO A 62 -35.97 -17.53 -14.43
CA PRO A 62 -35.50 -16.19 -14.75
C PRO A 62 -36.66 -15.19 -14.88
N ASP A 63 -36.76 -14.24 -13.95
CA ASP A 63 -37.68 -13.09 -14.00
C ASP A 63 -36.99 -11.80 -14.48
N TRP A 64 -35.72 -11.90 -14.89
CA TRP A 64 -34.88 -10.81 -15.37
C TRP A 64 -34.65 -10.85 -16.88
N SER A 65 -34.32 -9.70 -17.47
CA SER A 65 -33.96 -9.63 -18.88
C SER A 65 -32.53 -10.13 -19.11
N ARG A 66 -32.28 -10.70 -20.30
CA ARG A 66 -30.93 -11.11 -20.75
C ARG A 66 -29.90 -9.98 -20.67
N ALA A 67 -30.32 -8.74 -20.92
CA ALA A 67 -29.45 -7.58 -20.78
C ALA A 67 -28.97 -7.36 -19.33
N ARG A 68 -29.84 -7.56 -18.33
CA ARG A 68 -29.45 -7.45 -16.91
C ARG A 68 -28.49 -8.57 -16.51
N GLU A 69 -28.72 -9.78 -17.01
CA GLU A 69 -27.82 -10.92 -16.80
C GLU A 69 -26.42 -10.64 -17.34
N THR A 70 -26.29 -10.21 -18.61
CA THR A 70 -25.00 -9.83 -19.20
C THR A 70 -24.33 -8.69 -18.43
N ILE A 71 -25.07 -7.67 -17.98
CA ILE A 71 -24.49 -6.58 -17.19
C ILE A 71 -23.91 -7.10 -15.86
N VAL A 72 -24.64 -7.96 -15.15
CA VAL A 72 -24.19 -8.49 -13.86
C VAL A 72 -23.01 -9.45 -14.04
N VAL A 73 -23.13 -10.40 -14.97
CA VAL A 73 -22.17 -11.49 -15.16
C VAL A 73 -20.93 -11.07 -15.95
N ASP A 74 -21.07 -10.32 -17.04
CA ASP A 74 -19.93 -10.03 -17.94
C ASP A 74 -19.27 -8.68 -17.67
N VAL A 75 -19.97 -7.75 -17.04
CA VAL A 75 -19.46 -6.39 -16.76
C VAL A 75 -19.15 -6.19 -15.28
N ARG A 76 -20.08 -6.51 -14.38
CA ARG A 76 -19.92 -6.22 -12.95
C ARG A 76 -19.12 -7.29 -12.22
N ALA A 77 -19.38 -8.56 -12.46
CA ALA A 77 -18.69 -9.64 -11.75
C ALA A 77 -17.17 -9.62 -11.96
N PRO A 78 -16.61 -9.45 -13.18
CA PRO A 78 -15.17 -9.31 -13.36
C PRO A 78 -14.60 -8.10 -12.62
N ARG A 79 -15.34 -6.99 -12.57
CA ARG A 79 -14.94 -5.75 -11.88
C ARG A 79 -14.90 -5.93 -10.36
N VAL A 80 -15.91 -6.56 -9.78
CA VAL A 80 -15.98 -6.86 -8.34
C VAL A 80 -14.85 -7.81 -7.94
N LEU A 81 -14.63 -8.88 -8.72
CA LEU A 81 -13.55 -9.83 -8.48
C LEU A 81 -12.18 -9.18 -8.62
N LEU A 82 -11.96 -8.35 -9.63
CA LEU A 82 -10.71 -7.60 -9.75
C LEU A 82 -10.49 -6.67 -8.54
N GLY A 83 -11.55 -6.02 -8.05
CA GLY A 83 -11.49 -5.20 -6.83
C GLY A 83 -11.04 -6.02 -5.62
N ALA A 84 -11.60 -7.23 -5.43
CA ALA A 84 -11.20 -8.14 -4.37
C ALA A 84 -9.74 -8.61 -4.52
N VAL A 85 -9.33 -9.02 -5.72
CA VAL A 85 -7.95 -9.43 -6.05
C VAL A 85 -6.95 -8.29 -5.79
N THR A 86 -7.29 -7.08 -6.22
CA THR A 86 -6.42 -5.90 -6.05
C THR A 86 -6.31 -5.52 -4.57
N GLY A 87 -7.43 -5.51 -3.84
CA GLY A 87 -7.43 -5.25 -2.40
C GLY A 87 -6.64 -6.30 -1.60
N ALA A 88 -6.79 -7.58 -1.93
CA ALA A 88 -6.01 -8.65 -1.34
C ALA A 88 -4.51 -8.49 -1.64
N GLY A 89 -4.15 -8.17 -2.88
CA GLY A 89 -2.76 -7.90 -3.26
C GLY A 89 -2.14 -6.76 -2.47
N LEU A 90 -2.85 -5.63 -2.35
CA LEU A 90 -2.40 -4.47 -1.57
C LEU A 90 -2.23 -4.79 -0.07
N ALA A 91 -3.16 -5.55 0.51
CA ALA A 91 -3.07 -5.98 1.91
C ALA A 91 -1.85 -6.89 2.16
N VAL A 92 -1.61 -7.85 1.26
CA VAL A 92 -0.51 -8.82 1.35
C VAL A 92 0.85 -8.12 1.18
N ILE A 93 1.01 -7.26 0.17
CA ILE A 93 2.28 -6.55 -0.01
C ILE A 93 2.53 -5.52 1.10
N GLY A 94 1.47 -4.86 1.60
CA GLY A 94 1.56 -3.94 2.73
C GLY A 94 2.07 -4.64 3.99
N THR A 95 1.47 -5.78 4.35
CA THR A 95 1.93 -6.58 5.49
C THR A 95 3.37 -7.10 5.31
N ALA A 96 3.73 -7.56 4.10
CA ALA A 96 5.10 -8.00 3.81
C ALA A 96 6.13 -6.86 3.95
N LEU A 97 5.82 -5.66 3.44
CA LEU A 97 6.71 -4.52 3.53
C LEU A 97 6.83 -3.96 4.94
N GLN A 98 5.74 -3.92 5.70
CA GLN A 98 5.77 -3.55 7.11
C GLN A 98 6.67 -4.50 7.91
N ALA A 99 6.63 -5.81 7.63
CA ALA A 99 7.52 -6.79 8.25
C ALA A 99 8.99 -6.63 7.81
N LEU A 100 9.23 -6.41 6.52
CA LEU A 100 10.59 -6.27 5.96
C LEU A 100 11.28 -5.00 6.43
N LEU A 101 10.58 -3.87 6.38
CA LEU A 101 11.09 -2.55 6.75
C LEU A 101 11.02 -2.30 8.26
N ARG A 102 10.30 -3.17 9.00
CA ARG A 102 10.04 -3.01 10.44
C ARG A 102 9.46 -1.63 10.76
N ASN A 103 8.59 -1.15 9.88
CA ASN A 103 7.99 0.15 9.99
C ASN A 103 6.49 0.00 9.70
N PRO A 104 5.61 0.20 10.71
CA PRO A 104 4.16 0.08 10.50
C PRO A 104 3.60 1.14 9.53
N LEU A 105 4.35 2.21 9.27
CA LEU A 105 4.00 3.25 8.30
C LEU A 105 4.52 2.96 6.87
N ALA A 106 5.20 1.83 6.66
CA ALA A 106 5.67 1.49 5.33
C ALA A 106 4.49 1.19 4.38
N GLU A 107 4.53 1.83 3.21
CA GLU A 107 3.54 1.61 2.16
C GLU A 107 4.18 1.09 0.85
N PRO A 108 3.44 0.32 0.03
CA PRO A 108 3.97 -0.34 -1.17
C PRO A 108 4.44 0.59 -2.29
N TYR A 109 3.98 1.83 -2.28
CA TYR A 109 4.23 2.79 -3.33
C TYR A 109 5.63 3.43 -3.25
N LEU A 110 6.35 3.28 -2.13
CA LEU A 110 7.62 3.98 -1.87
C LEU A 110 8.82 3.50 -2.71
N LEU A 111 8.71 2.36 -3.40
CA LEU A 111 9.83 1.74 -4.13
C LEU A 111 9.87 2.10 -5.62
N GLY A 112 9.18 3.15 -6.05
CA GLY A 112 9.16 3.58 -7.46
C GLY A 112 8.44 2.61 -8.42
N VAL A 113 7.89 1.51 -7.90
CA VAL A 113 7.18 0.46 -8.65
C VAL A 113 5.99 1.05 -9.41
N SER A 114 5.21 1.94 -8.77
CA SER A 114 4.04 2.57 -9.39
C SER A 114 4.41 3.53 -10.52
N SER A 115 5.45 4.34 -10.32
CA SER A 115 5.96 5.24 -11.37
C SER A 115 6.53 4.46 -12.56
N GLY A 116 7.25 3.36 -12.29
CA GLY A 116 7.74 2.45 -13.32
C GLY A 116 6.62 1.79 -14.11
N ALA A 117 5.59 1.29 -13.43
CA ALA A 117 4.42 0.71 -14.07
C ALA A 117 3.68 1.72 -14.95
N SER A 118 3.54 2.95 -14.45
CA SER A 118 2.90 4.04 -15.18
C SER A 118 3.68 4.38 -16.44
N LEU A 119 5.00 4.59 -16.33
CA LEU A 119 5.85 4.88 -17.50
C LEU A 119 5.79 3.75 -18.54
N GLY A 120 5.85 2.49 -18.11
CA GLY A 120 5.77 1.33 -19.01
C GLY A 120 4.43 1.26 -19.76
N ALA A 121 3.31 1.42 -19.06
CA ALA A 121 1.99 1.45 -19.67
C ALA A 121 1.78 2.64 -20.61
N VAL A 122 2.18 3.83 -20.18
CA VAL A 122 2.08 5.07 -20.97
C VAL A 122 2.93 4.99 -22.24
N SER A 123 4.11 4.37 -22.18
CA SER A 123 4.93 4.11 -23.36
C SER A 123 4.18 3.28 -24.41
N VAL A 124 3.45 2.24 -23.99
CA VAL A 124 2.62 1.45 -24.92
C VAL A 124 1.46 2.27 -25.49
N ILE A 125 0.84 3.13 -24.68
CA ILE A 125 -0.27 4.01 -25.12
C ILE A 125 0.21 5.01 -26.17
N VAL A 126 1.34 5.68 -25.93
CA VAL A 126 1.87 6.74 -26.81
C VAL A 126 2.49 6.16 -28.08
N PHE A 127 3.27 5.08 -27.96
CA PHE A 127 3.93 4.48 -29.13
C PHE A 127 3.02 3.48 -29.88
N GLY A 128 1.86 3.13 -29.34
CA GLY A 128 0.89 2.20 -29.96
C GLY A 128 1.39 0.76 -30.10
N VAL A 129 2.39 0.36 -29.29
CA VAL A 129 3.06 -0.93 -29.44
C VAL A 129 2.20 -2.07 -28.85
N THR A 130 1.67 -2.94 -29.71
CA THR A 130 0.74 -4.03 -29.33
C THR A 130 1.32 -5.43 -29.58
N LEU A 131 2.60 -5.64 -29.24
CA LEU A 131 3.35 -6.89 -29.50
C LEU A 131 2.71 -8.16 -28.90
N PHE A 132 2.01 -8.04 -27.77
CA PHE A 132 1.39 -9.16 -27.06
C PHE A 132 -0.14 -9.08 -27.08
N GLY A 133 -0.73 -8.35 -28.05
CA GLY A 133 -2.17 -8.17 -28.15
C GLY A 133 -2.78 -7.55 -26.87
N PRO A 134 -3.90 -8.08 -26.33
CA PRO A 134 -4.61 -7.50 -25.19
C PRO A 134 -3.81 -7.36 -23.90
N VAL A 135 -2.73 -8.14 -23.73
CA VAL A 135 -1.89 -8.11 -22.52
C VAL A 135 -0.67 -7.19 -22.64
N SER A 136 -0.43 -6.57 -23.80
CA SER A 136 0.74 -5.72 -24.05
C SER A 136 0.91 -4.62 -23.00
N LEU A 137 -0.20 -3.99 -22.62
CA LEU A 137 -0.20 -2.92 -21.62
C LEU A 137 0.19 -3.44 -20.23
N SER A 138 -0.40 -4.57 -19.80
CA SER A 138 -0.07 -5.20 -18.51
C SER A 138 1.37 -5.68 -18.45
N VAL A 139 1.90 -6.26 -19.54
CA VAL A 139 3.30 -6.69 -19.64
C VAL A 139 4.24 -5.49 -19.57
N ALA A 140 3.97 -4.42 -20.31
CA ALA A 140 4.80 -3.23 -20.27
C ALA A 140 4.78 -2.53 -18.91
N ALA A 141 3.61 -2.45 -18.26
CA ALA A 141 3.49 -1.96 -16.89
C ALA A 141 4.33 -2.82 -15.91
N PHE A 142 4.24 -4.14 -16.02
CA PHE A 142 5.03 -5.04 -15.16
C PHE A 142 6.54 -4.88 -15.39
N MET A 143 6.97 -4.82 -16.65
CA MET A 143 8.39 -4.64 -17.00
C MET A 143 8.91 -3.27 -16.55
N GLY A 144 8.10 -2.21 -16.69
CA GLY A 144 8.45 -0.88 -16.19
C GLY A 144 8.58 -0.85 -14.66
N ALA A 145 7.66 -1.50 -13.93
CA ALA A 145 7.75 -1.68 -12.48
C ALA A 145 9.01 -2.46 -12.07
N LEU A 146 9.31 -3.56 -12.75
CA LEU A 146 10.49 -4.38 -12.49
C LEU A 146 11.79 -3.60 -12.75
N GLY A 147 11.85 -2.87 -13.86
CA GLY A 147 12.98 -2.00 -14.19
C GLY A 147 13.19 -0.92 -13.13
N ALA A 148 12.13 -0.26 -12.68
CA ALA A 148 12.20 0.71 -11.59
C ALA A 148 12.73 0.09 -10.29
N LEU A 149 12.23 -1.09 -9.91
CA LEU A 149 12.67 -1.78 -8.71
C LEU A 149 14.16 -2.17 -8.79
N LEU A 150 14.63 -2.62 -9.95
CA LEU A 150 16.04 -2.95 -10.18
C LEU A 150 16.92 -1.70 -10.11
N LEU A 151 16.47 -0.56 -10.64
CA LEU A 151 17.17 0.71 -10.55
C LEU A 151 17.28 1.19 -9.09
N VAL A 152 16.18 1.12 -8.33
CA VAL A 152 16.16 1.46 -6.90
C VAL A 152 17.11 0.54 -6.13
N TYR A 153 17.09 -0.76 -6.39
CA TYR A 153 17.99 -1.71 -5.75
C TYR A 153 19.47 -1.43 -6.09
N ALA A 154 19.78 -1.17 -7.36
CA ALA A 154 21.14 -0.90 -7.82
C ALA A 154 21.72 0.39 -7.18
N THR A 155 20.90 1.43 -7.09
CA THR A 155 21.27 2.73 -6.52
C THR A 155 21.34 2.74 -4.99
N ALA A 156 20.45 1.98 -4.33
CA ALA A 156 20.45 1.86 -2.87
C ALA A 156 21.62 1.00 -2.33
N ARG A 157 22.23 0.17 -3.19
CA ARG A 157 23.31 -0.74 -2.80
C ARG A 157 24.67 -0.04 -2.86
N THR A 158 25.25 0.25 -1.69
CA THR A 158 26.63 0.77 -1.59
C THR A 158 27.48 -0.19 -0.75
N GLY A 159 28.63 -0.62 -1.27
CA GLY A 159 29.54 -1.53 -0.54
C GLY A 159 28.90 -2.86 -0.17
N GLY A 160 27.97 -3.37 -1.00
CA GLY A 160 27.29 -4.65 -0.78
C GLY A 160 26.17 -4.64 0.28
N ARG A 161 25.93 -3.52 0.97
CA ARG A 161 24.92 -3.40 2.05
C ARG A 161 23.79 -2.46 1.65
N ILE A 162 22.57 -2.78 2.07
CA ILE A 162 21.37 -1.97 1.87
C ILE A 162 20.83 -1.55 3.24
N THR A 163 20.51 -0.28 3.40
CA THR A 163 19.84 0.25 4.60
C THR A 163 18.45 0.75 4.22
N SER A 164 17.48 0.64 5.13
CA SER A 164 16.09 1.05 4.87
C SER A 164 16.00 2.51 4.42
N SER A 165 16.74 3.42 5.04
CA SER A 165 16.76 4.84 4.66
C SER A 165 17.27 5.08 3.23
N ARG A 166 18.31 4.35 2.80
CA ARG A 166 18.83 4.46 1.43
C ARG A 166 17.87 3.89 0.40
N LEU A 167 17.22 2.78 0.74
CA LEU A 167 16.22 2.17 -0.13
C LEU A 167 15.05 3.13 -0.38
N VAL A 168 14.56 3.78 0.69
CA VAL A 168 13.48 4.77 0.60
C VAL A 168 13.93 6.02 -0.18
N LEU A 169 15.09 6.59 0.14
CA LEU A 169 15.58 7.80 -0.55
C LEU A 169 15.85 7.54 -2.05
N SER A 170 16.41 6.39 -2.39
CA SER A 170 16.60 5.97 -3.78
C SER A 170 15.27 5.75 -4.48
N GLY A 171 14.29 5.15 -3.80
CA GLY A 171 12.92 4.97 -4.29
C GLY A 171 12.27 6.28 -4.69
N VAL A 172 12.31 7.29 -3.81
CA VAL A 172 11.76 8.63 -4.09
C VAL A 172 12.49 9.31 -5.23
N ALA A 173 13.83 9.22 -5.28
CA ALA A 173 14.63 9.82 -6.35
C ALA A 173 14.32 9.21 -7.72
N ILE A 174 14.29 7.88 -7.81
CA ILE A 174 13.94 7.17 -9.05
C ILE A 174 12.49 7.45 -9.45
N ALA A 175 11.55 7.44 -8.50
CA ALA A 175 10.16 7.78 -8.77
C ALA A 175 10.02 9.18 -9.40
N ALA A 176 10.74 10.18 -8.88
CA ALA A 176 10.73 11.54 -9.43
C ALA A 176 11.26 11.59 -10.88
N VAL A 177 12.35 10.87 -11.17
CA VAL A 177 12.90 10.77 -12.53
C VAL A 177 11.89 10.10 -13.47
N LEU A 178 11.27 9.00 -13.06
CA LEU A 178 10.28 8.28 -13.87
C LEU A 178 9.02 9.12 -14.13
N THR A 179 8.57 9.89 -13.14
CA THR A 179 7.47 10.84 -13.31
C THR A 179 7.85 11.95 -14.29
N ALA A 180 9.06 12.52 -14.20
CA ALA A 180 9.51 13.52 -15.15
C ALA A 180 9.58 12.98 -16.60
N LEU A 181 9.94 11.71 -16.79
CA LEU A 181 9.89 11.04 -18.08
C LEU A 181 8.45 10.85 -18.59
N LEU A 182 7.53 10.52 -17.69
CA LEU A 182 6.10 10.40 -18.02
C LEU A 182 5.53 11.76 -18.46
N ASP A 183 5.85 12.83 -17.73
CA ASP A 183 5.44 14.20 -18.07
C ASP A 183 6.03 14.65 -19.41
N LEU A 184 7.31 14.34 -19.68
CA LEU A 184 7.94 14.59 -20.97
C LEU A 184 7.21 13.86 -22.12
N LEU A 185 6.83 12.60 -21.91
CA LEU A 185 6.07 11.83 -22.90
C LEU A 185 4.70 12.47 -23.16
N LEU A 186 4.04 12.93 -22.09
CA LEU A 186 2.74 13.59 -22.19
C LEU A 186 2.82 14.92 -22.95
N LEU A 187 3.87 15.71 -22.71
CA LEU A 187 4.10 16.99 -23.39
C LEU A 187 4.49 16.85 -24.86
N THR A 188 5.10 15.72 -25.23
CA THR A 188 5.51 15.44 -26.63
C THR A 188 4.42 14.75 -27.44
N THR A 189 3.29 14.42 -26.82
CA THR A 189 2.18 13.73 -27.47
C THR A 189 1.15 14.72 -28.01
N ASP A 190 1.04 14.83 -29.34
CA ASP A 190 0.13 15.78 -30.02
C ASP A 190 -1.35 15.34 -30.03
N ARG A 191 -1.69 14.16 -29.47
CA ARG A 191 -3.02 13.54 -29.59
C ARG A 191 -3.84 13.67 -28.29
N GLY A 192 -4.90 14.48 -28.32
CA GLY A 192 -5.80 14.67 -27.17
C GLY A 192 -6.46 13.39 -26.63
N ASN A 193 -6.57 12.33 -27.44
CA ASN A 193 -7.07 11.03 -27.00
C ASN A 193 -6.06 10.24 -26.17
N GLU A 194 -4.77 10.32 -26.49
CA GLU A 194 -3.71 9.64 -25.74
C GLU A 194 -3.54 10.30 -24.37
N ALA A 195 -3.56 11.63 -24.30
CA ALA A 195 -3.55 12.35 -23.03
C ALA A 195 -4.68 11.91 -22.09
N ARG A 196 -5.90 11.73 -22.62
CA ARG A 196 -7.04 11.19 -21.83
C ARG A 196 -6.81 9.74 -21.38
N ALA A 197 -6.24 8.89 -22.24
CA ALA A 197 -5.93 7.50 -21.90
C ALA A 197 -4.83 7.41 -20.83
N VAL A 198 -3.80 8.25 -20.92
CA VAL A 198 -2.74 8.38 -19.92
C VAL A 198 -3.33 8.84 -18.59
N LEU A 199 -4.14 9.91 -18.58
CA LEU A 199 -4.80 10.40 -17.37
C LEU A 199 -5.69 9.31 -16.74
N ALA A 200 -6.50 8.62 -17.55
CA ALA A 200 -7.34 7.52 -17.09
C ALA A 200 -6.52 6.36 -16.51
N TRP A 201 -5.36 6.05 -17.09
CA TRP A 201 -4.44 5.03 -16.55
C TRP A 201 -3.81 5.46 -15.23
N THR A 202 -3.33 6.70 -15.13
CA THR A 202 -2.68 7.23 -13.92
C THR A 202 -3.63 7.36 -12.73
N LEU A 203 -4.91 7.70 -12.99
CA LEU A 203 -5.94 7.75 -11.95
C LEU A 203 -6.33 6.34 -11.46
N GLY A 204 -6.04 5.31 -12.27
CA GLY A 204 -6.45 3.95 -12.01
C GLY A 204 -7.95 3.73 -12.23
N GLY A 205 -8.34 2.48 -12.45
CA GLY A 205 -9.73 2.11 -12.60
C GLY A 205 -9.91 0.63 -12.84
N LEU A 206 -11.10 0.12 -12.50
CA LEU A 206 -11.49 -1.27 -12.72
C LEU A 206 -12.41 -1.38 -13.97
N GLY A 207 -12.35 -0.38 -14.85
CA GLY A 207 -13.31 -0.14 -15.92
C GLY A 207 -13.31 -1.20 -17.01
N GLY A 208 -12.11 -1.60 -17.46
CA GLY A 208 -11.90 -2.39 -18.67
C GLY A 208 -11.65 -3.88 -18.46
N VAL A 209 -11.88 -4.41 -17.25
CA VAL A 209 -11.65 -5.84 -16.97
C VAL A 209 -12.80 -6.70 -17.52
N ASN A 210 -12.42 -7.84 -18.10
CA ASN A 210 -13.34 -8.90 -18.49
C ASN A 210 -12.80 -10.26 -18.00
N TRP A 211 -13.61 -11.31 -18.16
CA TRP A 211 -13.22 -12.68 -17.79
C TRP A 211 -11.94 -13.17 -18.46
N GLY A 212 -11.69 -12.75 -19.71
CA GLY A 212 -10.49 -13.11 -20.48
C GLY A 212 -9.19 -12.46 -19.98
N THR A 213 -9.28 -11.37 -19.21
CA THR A 213 -8.10 -10.67 -18.63
C THR A 213 -7.93 -10.91 -17.13
N LEU A 214 -8.99 -11.32 -16.43
CA LEU A 214 -9.00 -11.45 -14.96
C LEU A 214 -8.02 -12.50 -14.42
N TRP A 215 -7.73 -13.54 -15.20
CA TRP A 215 -6.81 -14.61 -14.79
C TRP A 215 -5.38 -14.09 -14.54
N LEU A 216 -4.95 -13.05 -15.26
CA LEU A 216 -3.58 -12.53 -15.16
C LEU A 216 -3.27 -11.92 -13.78
N PRO A 217 -4.02 -10.93 -13.25
CA PRO A 217 -3.78 -10.42 -11.89
C PRO A 217 -4.07 -11.48 -10.82
N SER A 218 -5.03 -12.38 -11.05
CA SER A 218 -5.38 -13.43 -10.09
C SER A 218 -4.25 -14.45 -9.90
N THR A 219 -3.65 -14.92 -11.00
CA THR A 219 -2.50 -15.84 -10.96
C THR A 219 -1.27 -15.18 -10.37
N ALA A 220 -0.99 -13.92 -10.73
CA ALA A 220 0.09 -13.14 -10.13
C ALA A 220 -0.06 -13.00 -8.60
N LEU A 221 -1.28 -12.71 -8.12
CA LEU A 221 -1.58 -12.65 -6.69
C LEU A 221 -1.34 -14.00 -6.01
N LEU A 222 -1.87 -15.09 -6.55
CA LEU A 222 -1.73 -16.42 -5.96
C LEU A 222 -0.26 -16.85 -5.86
N LEU A 223 0.53 -16.59 -6.91
CA LEU A 223 1.97 -16.84 -6.90
C LEU A 223 2.69 -15.99 -5.85
N GLY A 224 2.39 -14.69 -5.78
CA GLY A 224 2.98 -13.78 -4.80
C GLY A 224 2.66 -14.18 -3.36
N VAL A 225 1.39 -14.52 -3.09
CA VAL A 225 0.96 -15.04 -1.79
C VAL A 225 1.67 -16.36 -1.48
N GLY A 226 1.76 -17.28 -2.43
CA GLY A 226 2.46 -18.56 -2.24
C GLY A 226 3.93 -18.38 -1.85
N VAL A 227 4.63 -17.47 -2.52
CA VAL A 227 6.02 -17.11 -2.20
C VAL A 227 6.12 -16.47 -0.81
N LEU A 228 5.24 -15.53 -0.46
CA LEU A 228 5.27 -14.87 0.85
C LEU A 228 4.93 -15.82 1.99
N LEU A 229 3.99 -16.75 1.80
CA LEU A 229 3.68 -17.78 2.78
C LEU A 229 4.87 -18.72 3.01
N ALA A 230 5.60 -19.09 1.95
CA ALA A 230 6.84 -19.85 2.09
C ALA A 230 7.89 -19.10 2.93
N GLN A 231 7.87 -17.76 2.90
CA GLN A 231 8.78 -16.90 3.69
C GLN A 231 8.19 -16.35 4.99
N ALA A 232 6.97 -16.73 5.36
CA ALA A 232 6.28 -16.19 6.54
C ALA A 232 7.09 -16.41 7.82
N ARG A 233 7.77 -17.55 7.96
CA ARG A 233 8.63 -17.82 9.12
C ARG A 233 9.78 -16.83 9.22
N ASN A 234 10.46 -16.54 8.11
CA ASN A 234 11.58 -15.60 8.08
C ASN A 234 11.12 -14.18 8.39
N LEU A 235 9.98 -13.76 7.83
CA LEU A 235 9.36 -12.46 8.13
C LEU A 235 8.95 -12.34 9.60
N ASN A 236 8.36 -13.39 10.18
CA ASN A 236 8.01 -13.41 11.60
C ASN A 236 9.24 -13.35 12.51
N LEU A 237 10.36 -13.95 12.12
CA LEU A 237 11.62 -13.85 12.87
C LEU A 237 12.20 -12.43 12.84
N LEU A 238 12.04 -11.69 11.73
CA LEU A 238 12.45 -10.28 11.66
C LEU A 238 11.65 -9.42 12.66
N LEU A 239 10.37 -9.72 12.86
CA LEU A 239 9.51 -9.03 13.84
C LEU A 239 9.78 -9.47 15.28
N ALA A 240 9.95 -10.78 15.52
CA ALA A 240 10.12 -11.35 16.86
C ALA A 240 11.46 -11.00 17.53
N GLY A 241 12.49 -10.63 16.74
CA GLY A 241 13.82 -10.28 17.24
C GLY A 241 13.85 -9.09 18.22
N GLU A 242 12.81 -8.25 18.25
CA GLU A 242 12.65 -7.18 19.25
C GLU A 242 11.71 -7.54 20.40
N GLU A 243 10.63 -8.29 20.16
CA GLU A 243 9.72 -8.68 21.26
C GLU A 243 10.43 -9.48 22.36
N ALA A 244 11.45 -10.26 22.00
CA ALA A 244 12.30 -10.96 22.96
C ALA A 244 13.23 -10.01 23.74
N ALA A 245 13.63 -8.88 23.17
CA ALA A 245 14.47 -7.87 23.81
C ALA A 245 13.67 -6.87 24.66
N THR A 246 12.42 -6.58 24.29
CA THR A 246 11.55 -5.66 25.05
C THR A 246 10.80 -6.35 26.20
N ARG A 247 10.65 -7.69 26.16
CA ARG A 247 9.96 -8.44 27.24
C ARG A 247 10.82 -8.76 28.45
N ASP A 248 12.13 -8.57 28.41
CA ASP A 248 12.99 -8.79 29.57
C ASP A 248 13.03 -7.51 30.42
N PRO A 249 12.37 -7.44 31.61
CA PRO A 249 12.46 -6.30 32.51
C PRO A 249 13.66 -6.48 33.44
N HIS A 250 14.68 -7.25 33.05
CA HIS A 250 15.87 -7.38 33.89
C HIS A 250 16.67 -6.08 33.78
N PRO A 251 16.76 -5.26 34.84
CA PRO A 251 17.70 -4.16 34.83
C PRO A 251 19.08 -4.80 34.69
N THR A 252 19.83 -4.42 33.66
CA THR A 252 21.28 -4.59 33.65
C THR A 252 21.82 -3.80 34.84
N THR A 253 21.84 -4.44 36.00
CA THR A 253 22.41 -3.92 37.23
C THR A 253 23.92 -4.09 37.08
N PRO A 254 24.74 -3.02 37.08
CA PRO A 254 26.17 -3.18 37.23
C PRO A 254 26.44 -3.55 38.69
N GLY A 255 26.30 -4.84 38.97
CA GLY A 255 26.45 -5.46 40.29
C GLY A 255 27.91 -5.68 40.66
N ARG A 256 28.48 -4.63 41.23
CA ARG A 256 29.66 -4.54 42.09
C ARG A 256 29.95 -5.80 42.93
N GLY A 257 31.04 -6.48 42.58
CA GLY A 257 32.11 -6.90 43.50
C GLY A 257 31.95 -8.20 44.28
N LEU A 258 32.96 -9.09 44.17
CA LEU A 258 33.63 -9.69 45.33
C LEU A 258 35.06 -10.15 44.94
N ARG A 259 35.97 -9.80 45.85
CA ARG A 259 37.43 -9.98 45.86
C ARG A 259 37.88 -11.44 45.75
N SER A 260 39.03 -11.67 45.11
CA SER A 260 40.15 -12.38 45.77
C SER A 260 41.52 -12.02 45.17
N ARG A 261 42.30 -11.30 45.99
CA ARG A 261 43.76 -11.30 46.18
C ARG A 261 44.67 -12.07 45.19
N GLY A 262 45.73 -11.37 44.77
CA GLY A 262 47.11 -11.88 44.90
C GLY A 262 48.04 -11.54 43.73
N GLY A 263 49.08 -10.72 43.96
CA GLY A 263 50.27 -10.73 43.11
C GLY A 263 50.89 -9.40 42.69
N SER A 264 51.59 -8.76 43.63
CA SER A 264 52.93 -8.15 43.45
C SER A 264 53.20 -7.05 42.37
N ARG A 265 53.56 -5.86 42.93
CA ARG A 265 54.83 -5.10 42.75
C ARG A 265 54.82 -3.79 41.92
N HIS A 266 55.12 -2.72 42.69
CA HIS A 266 55.96 -1.53 42.43
C HIS A 266 55.37 -0.31 41.68
N PRO A 267 55.90 0.92 41.94
CA PRO A 267 55.16 2.14 42.23
C PRO A 267 55.71 3.29 41.35
N SER A 268 55.69 4.53 41.83
CA SER A 268 56.28 5.77 41.26
C SER A 268 55.34 6.50 40.28
N THR A 269 54.49 7.40 40.80
CA THR A 269 54.73 8.82 41.12
C THR A 269 54.59 9.75 39.91
N HIS A 270 53.45 10.45 39.82
CA HIS A 270 53.48 11.90 39.65
C HIS A 270 52.16 12.54 40.15
N ARG A 271 52.30 13.41 41.17
CA ARG A 271 51.39 14.51 41.58
C ARG A 271 51.34 15.54 40.43
N ARG A 272 50.34 16.41 40.17
CA ARG A 272 49.26 17.14 40.90
C ARG A 272 48.54 18.04 39.81
N PRO A 273 47.63 19.01 40.09
CA PRO A 273 46.22 18.86 40.50
C PRO A 273 45.21 19.82 39.78
N ALA A 274 43.94 19.73 40.20
CA ALA A 274 42.93 20.80 40.36
C ALA A 274 42.28 21.48 39.13
N GLY A 275 40.95 21.43 39.13
CA GLY A 275 40.04 22.19 38.26
C GLY A 275 38.58 21.74 38.46
N ASP A 276 37.97 22.17 39.56
CA ASP A 276 36.54 21.99 39.90
C ASP A 276 35.60 22.71 38.92
N LEU A 277 34.42 22.11 38.66
CA LEU A 277 33.04 22.69 38.67
C LEU A 277 32.03 21.79 37.91
N PRO A 278 30.70 21.86 38.18
CA PRO A 278 29.90 20.70 38.61
C PRO A 278 28.77 20.33 37.59
N PRO A 279 27.83 19.40 37.92
CA PRO A 279 27.14 18.59 36.91
C PRO A 279 25.85 19.23 36.38
N ARG A 280 25.54 18.99 35.09
CA ARG A 280 24.20 19.20 34.54
C ARG A 280 23.54 17.85 34.31
N GLY A 281 22.63 17.50 35.22
CA GLY A 281 21.61 16.51 34.97
C GLY A 281 20.53 17.10 34.05
N VAL A 282 20.10 16.32 33.05
CA VAL A 282 18.78 16.47 32.46
C VAL A 282 18.16 15.08 32.43
N THR A 283 17.35 14.86 33.45
CA THR A 283 16.38 13.78 33.59
C THR A 283 15.34 13.95 32.48
N PHE A 284 15.24 13.02 31.53
CA PHE A 284 14.07 12.98 30.65
C PHE A 284 13.01 12.09 31.30
N VAL A 285 11.96 12.74 31.75
CA VAL A 285 10.79 12.17 32.39
C VAL A 285 9.99 11.38 31.35
N SER A 286 9.71 10.12 31.67
CA SER A 286 8.67 9.30 31.04
C SER A 286 7.30 9.88 31.42
N HIS A 287 6.54 10.35 30.43
CA HIS A 287 5.10 10.58 30.57
C HIS A 287 4.34 9.47 29.86
N SER A 288 3.80 8.56 30.66
CA SER A 288 2.67 7.72 30.34
C SER A 288 1.38 8.53 30.46
N GLY A 289 0.51 8.43 29.45
CA GLY A 289 -0.92 8.73 29.58
C GLY A 289 -1.31 10.18 29.31
N GLY A 290 -2.18 10.37 28.31
CA GLY A 290 -2.88 11.63 28.11
C GLY A 290 -3.19 11.89 26.65
N ALA A 291 -4.45 11.65 26.29
CA ALA A 291 -5.06 12.07 25.04
C ALA A 291 -4.72 13.53 24.68
N SER A 292 -4.49 13.79 23.39
CA SER A 292 -4.41 15.11 22.77
C SER A 292 -4.43 14.95 21.24
N PRO A 293 -4.83 15.97 20.47
CA PRO A 293 -6.23 16.25 20.17
C PRO A 293 -6.49 16.12 18.66
N SER A 294 -7.77 15.96 18.31
CA SER A 294 -8.30 16.18 16.97
C SER A 294 -7.87 17.54 16.42
N VAL A 295 -6.92 17.53 15.48
CA VAL A 295 -6.60 18.69 14.64
C VAL A 295 -7.73 18.84 13.64
N ALA A 296 -8.66 19.76 13.96
CA ALA A 296 -9.68 20.21 13.04
C ALA A 296 -9.02 21.04 11.93
N PHE A 297 -8.96 20.46 10.72
CA PHE A 297 -8.68 21.23 9.52
C PHE A 297 -9.86 22.18 9.25
N PRO A 298 -9.63 23.50 9.05
CA PRO A 298 -10.70 24.38 8.63
C PRO A 298 -11.18 23.97 7.23
N ALA A 299 -12.49 23.74 7.12
CA ALA A 299 -13.17 23.46 5.87
C ALA A 299 -12.90 24.59 4.86
N ARG A 300 -12.08 24.31 3.84
CA ARG A 300 -12.04 25.16 2.64
C ARG A 300 -13.40 25.03 1.96
N ARG A 301 -14.12 26.15 1.88
CA ARG A 301 -15.36 26.24 1.09
C ARG A 301 -15.06 25.77 -0.34
N PRO A 302 -15.96 24.98 -0.98
CA PRO A 302 -15.81 24.64 -2.38
C PRO A 302 -15.86 25.93 -3.20
N VAL A 303 -14.77 26.26 -3.89
CA VAL A 303 -14.74 27.34 -4.89
C VAL A 303 -15.61 26.87 -6.05
N THR A 304 -16.82 27.39 -6.13
CA THR A 304 -17.75 27.12 -7.22
C THR A 304 -17.21 27.75 -8.51
N LEU A 305 -17.10 26.93 -9.57
CA LEU A 305 -16.63 27.27 -10.92
C LEU A 305 -17.29 28.52 -11.56
N SER A 306 -18.39 29.02 -11.00
CA SER A 306 -19.07 30.24 -11.43
C SER A 306 -18.34 31.53 -11.07
N GLU A 307 -17.60 31.59 -9.95
CA GLU A 307 -16.96 32.85 -9.50
C GLU A 307 -15.77 33.24 -10.37
N ASN A 308 -14.97 32.26 -10.80
CA ASN A 308 -13.84 32.50 -11.70
C ASN A 308 -14.28 32.84 -13.13
N LEU A 309 -15.42 32.30 -13.60
CA LEU A 309 -15.99 32.66 -14.90
C LEU A 309 -16.56 34.07 -14.91
N VAL A 310 -17.17 34.53 -13.81
CA VAL A 310 -17.67 35.90 -13.67
C VAL A 310 -16.53 36.91 -13.51
N ALA A 311 -15.43 36.53 -12.84
CA ALA A 311 -14.24 37.37 -12.76
C ALA A 311 -13.54 37.52 -14.12
N ALA A 312 -13.35 36.41 -14.86
CA ALA A 312 -12.76 36.43 -16.20
C ALA A 312 -13.60 37.21 -17.23
N ALA A 313 -14.93 37.11 -17.15
CA ALA A 313 -15.83 37.86 -18.03
C ALA A 313 -15.82 39.38 -17.77
N ARG A 314 -15.52 39.83 -16.55
CA ARG A 314 -15.38 41.27 -16.26
C ARG A 314 -14.05 41.82 -16.76
N THR A 315 -12.98 41.05 -16.72
CA THR A 315 -11.67 41.46 -17.25
C THR A 315 -11.72 41.64 -18.77
N VAL A 316 -12.34 40.70 -19.49
CA VAL A 316 -12.51 40.79 -20.96
C VAL A 316 -13.44 41.93 -21.38
N ARG A 317 -14.47 42.25 -20.56
CA ARG A 317 -15.36 43.38 -20.83
C ARG A 317 -14.72 44.75 -20.53
N GLY A 318 -13.73 44.80 -19.64
CA GLY A 318 -12.99 46.03 -19.33
C GLY A 318 -12.06 46.48 -20.47
N GLU A 319 -11.48 45.53 -21.22
CA GLU A 319 -10.56 45.85 -22.33
C GLU A 319 -11.28 46.33 -23.60
N LEU A 320 -12.55 45.96 -23.80
CA LEU A 320 -13.34 46.35 -24.98
C LEU A 320 -14.05 47.71 -24.85
N SER A 321 -13.92 48.40 -23.71
CA SER A 321 -14.48 49.75 -23.50
C SER A 321 -13.41 50.85 -23.51
N GLY A 322 -12.15 50.50 -23.77
CA GLY A 322 -10.99 51.40 -23.74
C GLY A 322 -10.30 51.62 -25.09
N SER A 323 -10.95 51.27 -26.21
CA SER A 323 -10.48 51.52 -27.58
C SER A 323 -11.52 52.28 -28.39
#